data_AF-A0A2J7PF58-F1
#
_entry.id   AF-A0A2J7PF58-F1
#
_cell.length_a   1.000
_cell.length_b   1.000
_cell.length_c   1.000
_cell.angle_alpha   90.00
_cell.angle_beta   90.00
_cell.angle_gamma   90.00
#
_symmetry.space_group_name_H-M   'P 1'
#
loop_
_entity.id
_entity.type
_entity.pdbx_description
1 polymer ?
#
loop_
_entity_poly.entity_id
_entity_poly.type
_entity_poly.pdbx_seq_one_letter_code
_entity_poly.pdbx_strand_id
1 'polypeptide(L)'
;MKIDRNKGTGYLSEEGRAQRVHRILEGRKIATAKERELSIREVVREQQRTKIYDDKIDIFGGEPLGIFKVPESQADTSDVPPELTTWHRLEARELRLAVTHPPSNIFEEMIQWTEQGKLWHFPVNNEQGQVEESKVYFTEHVFLEHHLEPWCPKKGPVRHFMELVCVGLSKNPYITVQMKLEHINWFHNYFEEKKQILQDTGAIPALSDKKETIPGDITP
;
A
#
# COMPACT_ATOMS: atom_id res chain seq x y z
N MET A 1 96.30 -39.73 36.57
CA MET A 1 97.51 -39.07 37.11
C MET A 1 97.08 -37.74 37.69
N LYS A 2 97.19 -37.56 39.01
CA LYS A 2 96.82 -36.34 39.75
C LYS A 2 97.95 -35.32 39.62
N ILE A 3 97.65 -34.07 39.26
CA ILE A 3 98.56 -32.94 39.47
C ILE A 3 97.73 -31.70 39.81
N ASP A 4 97.63 -31.39 41.10
CA ASP A 4 97.29 -30.05 41.58
C ASP A 4 98.60 -29.27 41.78
N ARG A 5 98.67 -28.02 41.31
CA ARG A 5 99.69 -27.05 41.75
C ARG A 5 99.06 -25.68 42.03
N ASN A 6 98.74 -25.54 43.31
CA ASN A 6 98.89 -24.41 44.25
C ASN A 6 98.77 -22.93 43.79
N LYS A 7 98.15 -22.18 44.71
CA LYS A 7 97.78 -20.75 44.77
C LYS A 7 98.94 -19.75 44.59
N GLY A 8 98.57 -18.56 44.12
CA GLY A 8 99.26 -17.29 44.40
C GLY A 8 98.24 -16.19 44.71
N THR A 9 98.30 -15.64 45.93
CA THR A 9 97.51 -14.51 46.42
C THR A 9 98.27 -13.20 46.21
N GLY A 10 97.60 -12.17 45.68
CA GLY A 10 98.10 -10.79 45.64
C GLY A 10 96.94 -9.83 45.39
N TYR A 11 96.70 -8.95 46.35
CA TYR A 11 95.63 -7.95 46.40
C TYR A 11 95.84 -6.84 45.36
N LEU A 12 94.74 -6.31 44.78
CA LEU A 12 94.46 -4.88 44.55
C LEU A 12 93.07 -4.74 43.89
N SER A 13 92.27 -3.81 44.41
CA SER A 13 90.87 -3.57 44.03
C SER A 13 90.77 -2.84 42.69
N GLU A 14 90.20 -3.49 41.67
CA GLU A 14 89.62 -2.83 40.51
C GLU A 14 88.17 -3.29 40.37
N GLU A 15 87.22 -2.39 40.65
CA GLU A 15 85.81 -2.63 40.34
C GLU A 15 85.69 -2.85 38.83
N GLY A 16 85.31 -4.07 38.44
CA GLY A 16 85.16 -4.44 37.04
C GLY A 16 84.07 -3.61 36.37
N ARG A 17 84.32 -3.20 35.12
CA ARG A 17 83.38 -2.43 34.26
C ARG A 17 81.95 -2.99 34.28
N ALA A 18 81.79 -4.30 34.47
CA ALA A 18 80.51 -5.00 34.62
C ALA A 18 79.70 -4.57 35.86
N GLN A 19 80.34 -4.33 37.01
CA GLN A 19 79.67 -3.92 38.25
C GLN A 19 79.13 -2.50 38.17
N ARG A 20 79.83 -1.62 37.43
CA ARG A 20 79.37 -0.24 37.16
C ARG A 20 78.13 -0.22 36.27
N VAL A 21 78.04 -1.13 35.30
CA VAL A 21 76.87 -1.26 34.42
C VAL A 21 75.67 -1.87 35.16
N HIS A 22 75.91 -2.84 36.05
CA HIS A 22 74.85 -3.46 36.87
C HIS A 22 74.13 -2.41 37.74
N ARG A 23 74.88 -1.49 38.37
CA ARG A 23 74.32 -0.41 39.18
C ARG A 23 73.47 0.58 38.37
N ILE A 24 73.83 0.86 37.12
CA ILE A 24 73.08 1.75 36.22
C ILE A 24 71.77 1.10 35.76
N LEU A 25 71.76 -0.22 35.60
CA LEU A 25 70.56 -1.01 35.27
C LEU A 25 69.61 -1.15 36.47
N GLU A 26 70.14 -1.34 37.69
CA GLU A 26 69.33 -1.49 38.90
C GLU A 26 68.57 -0.21 39.31
N GLY A 27 69.11 0.98 38.98
CA GLY A 27 68.44 2.27 39.23
C GLY A 27 67.28 2.58 38.28
N ARG A 28 67.15 1.86 37.16
CA ARG A 28 66.03 1.99 36.23
C ARG A 28 65.07 0.82 36.43
N LYS A 29 64.04 1.02 37.26
CA LYS A 29 62.83 0.17 37.18
C LYS A 29 62.20 0.39 35.80
N ILE A 30 62.50 -0.50 34.86
CA ILE A 30 61.87 -0.53 33.55
C ILE A 30 60.47 -1.12 33.76
N ALA A 31 59.50 -0.26 34.06
CA ALA A 31 58.10 -0.63 33.85
C ALA A 31 57.97 -1.16 32.42
N THR A 32 57.34 -2.32 32.27
CA THR A 32 57.22 -2.97 30.97
C THR A 32 56.46 -2.04 30.02
N ALA A 33 56.78 -2.08 28.72
CA ALA A 33 56.11 -1.24 27.73
C ALA A 33 54.57 -1.35 27.80
N LYS A 34 54.07 -2.54 28.18
CA LYS A 34 52.66 -2.84 28.36
C LYS A 34 52.02 -2.13 29.55
N GLU A 35 52.73 -2.01 30.67
CA GLU A 35 52.26 -1.26 31.86
C GLU A 35 52.24 0.25 31.59
N ARG A 36 53.25 0.75 30.86
CA ARG A 36 53.27 2.16 30.42
C ARG A 36 52.18 2.46 29.40
N GLU A 37 51.89 1.53 28.48
CA GLU A 37 50.76 1.68 27.55
C GLU A 37 49.41 1.64 28.25
N LEU A 38 49.22 0.78 29.26
CA LEU A 38 48.00 0.75 30.07
C LEU A 38 47.83 2.04 30.87
N SER A 39 48.89 2.52 31.53
CA SER A 39 48.83 3.80 32.26
C SER A 39 48.62 4.99 31.33
N ILE A 40 49.22 5.00 30.14
CA ILE A 40 48.98 6.05 29.15
C ILE A 40 47.55 5.95 28.62
N ARG A 41 47.01 4.76 28.37
CA ARG A 41 45.61 4.57 27.95
C ARG A 41 44.62 4.97 29.04
N GLU A 42 44.91 4.70 30.30
CA GLU A 42 44.11 5.14 31.46
C GLU A 42 44.15 6.66 31.60
N VAL A 43 45.35 7.27 31.54
CA VAL A 43 45.52 8.73 31.58
C VAL A 43 44.87 9.42 30.38
N VAL A 44 44.94 8.84 29.18
CA VAL A 44 44.26 9.37 27.97
C VAL A 44 42.74 9.19 28.09
N ARG A 45 42.24 8.08 28.63
CA ARG A 45 40.80 7.91 28.94
C ARG A 45 40.31 8.93 29.96
N GLU A 46 41.14 9.26 30.94
CA GLU A 46 40.80 10.22 32.00
C GLU A 46 40.87 11.67 31.51
N GLN A 47 41.79 11.98 30.59
CA GLN A 47 41.86 13.28 29.88
C GLN A 47 40.79 13.43 28.79
N GLN A 48 40.30 12.34 28.19
CA GLN A 48 39.21 12.32 27.21
C GLN A 48 37.82 12.12 27.83
N ARG A 49 37.72 12.02 29.17
CA ARG A 49 36.45 12.27 29.84
C ARG A 49 36.13 13.74 29.65
N THR A 50 35.41 14.04 28.57
CA THR A 50 34.63 15.27 28.49
C THR A 50 33.91 15.39 29.84
N LYS A 51 34.12 16.50 30.54
CA LYS A 51 33.32 16.82 31.72
C LYS A 51 31.88 16.89 31.21
N ILE A 52 31.13 15.80 31.35
CA ILE A 52 29.70 15.82 31.12
C ILE A 52 29.18 16.71 32.24
N TYR A 53 28.93 17.97 31.92
CA TYR A 53 28.23 18.86 32.82
C TYR A 53 26.82 18.29 32.95
N ASP A 54 26.51 17.75 34.13
CA ASP A 54 25.17 17.24 34.47
C ASP A 54 24.23 18.40 34.87
N ASP A 55 24.47 19.58 34.30
CA ASP A 55 23.56 20.71 34.40
C ASP A 55 22.37 20.39 33.51
N LYS A 56 21.20 20.23 34.15
CA LYS A 56 19.92 20.10 33.45
C LYS A 56 19.59 21.45 32.82
N ILE A 57 20.11 21.68 31.61
CA ILE A 57 19.79 22.85 30.82
C ILE A 57 18.40 22.63 30.24
N ASP A 58 17.43 23.42 30.72
CA ASP A 58 16.10 23.44 30.14
C ASP A 58 16.14 24.23 28.82
N ILE A 59 16.16 23.50 27.71
CA ILE A 59 16.16 24.06 26.35
C ILE A 59 14.88 24.81 25.99
N PHE A 60 13.81 24.65 26.79
CA PHE A 60 12.53 25.33 26.59
C PHE A 60 12.25 26.41 27.66
N GLY A 61 13.17 26.64 28.61
CA GLY A 61 12.99 27.59 29.72
C GLY A 61 13.26 29.06 29.36
N GLY A 62 13.64 29.36 28.12
CA GLY A 62 13.91 30.73 27.65
C GLY A 62 12.64 31.51 27.26
N GLU A 63 12.75 32.83 27.17
CA GLU A 63 11.64 33.69 26.71
C GLU A 63 11.34 33.43 25.22
N PRO A 64 10.11 33.00 24.87
CA PRO A 64 9.73 32.78 23.48
C PRO A 64 9.51 34.11 22.75
N LEU A 65 9.60 34.08 21.41
CA LEU A 65 9.48 35.27 20.56
C LEU A 65 8.11 35.99 20.63
N GLY A 66 7.08 35.36 21.21
CA GLY A 66 5.78 35.98 21.49
C GLY A 66 4.95 36.44 20.27
N ILE A 67 5.44 36.19 19.05
CA ILE A 67 4.80 36.62 17.78
C ILE A 67 3.50 35.86 17.54
N PHE A 68 3.48 34.55 17.84
CA PHE A 68 2.31 33.70 17.69
C PHE A 68 1.64 33.51 19.05
N LYS A 69 0.43 34.06 19.22
CA LYS A 69 -0.39 33.81 20.41
C LYS A 69 -1.05 32.44 20.28
N VAL A 70 -1.14 31.72 21.40
CA VAL A 70 -1.83 30.41 21.44
C VAL A 70 -3.29 30.64 21.00
N PRO A 71 -3.78 29.95 19.97
CA PRO A 71 -5.18 30.09 19.56
C PRO A 71 -6.06 29.51 20.67
N GLU A 72 -6.89 30.34 21.30
CA GLU A 72 -7.72 29.96 22.46
C GLU A 72 -8.92 29.06 22.09
N SER A 73 -9.17 28.83 20.80
CA SER A 73 -10.20 27.93 20.31
C SER A 73 -9.96 27.67 18.82
N GLN A 74 -10.17 26.42 18.37
CA GLN A 74 -10.18 26.06 16.95
C GLN A 74 -11.02 27.10 16.19
N ALA A 75 -10.38 27.81 15.27
CA ALA A 75 -11.04 28.85 14.48
C ALA A 75 -12.29 28.27 13.79
N ASP A 76 -13.40 28.98 13.94
CA ASP A 76 -14.67 28.68 13.26
C ASP A 76 -14.42 28.48 11.76
N THR A 77 -14.94 27.38 11.21
CA THR A 77 -14.66 26.87 9.86
C THR A 77 -15.26 27.70 8.72
N SER A 78 -15.53 28.99 8.93
CA SER A 78 -16.23 29.85 7.95
C SER A 78 -15.32 30.48 6.89
N ASP A 79 -14.00 30.55 7.12
CA ASP A 79 -13.04 31.18 6.22
C ASP A 79 -11.89 30.24 5.82
N VAL A 80 -12.22 28.99 5.47
CA VAL A 80 -11.23 28.07 4.90
C VAL A 80 -11.11 28.37 3.39
N PRO A 81 -9.97 28.89 2.90
CA PRO A 81 -9.74 29.03 1.47
C PRO A 81 -9.90 27.66 0.77
N PRO A 82 -10.31 27.61 -0.51
CA PRO A 82 -10.57 26.35 -1.19
C PRO A 82 -9.36 25.43 -1.06
N GLU A 83 -9.56 24.27 -0.43
CA GLU A 83 -8.49 23.31 -0.20
C GLU A 83 -7.80 22.97 -1.52
N LEU A 84 -6.51 23.28 -1.58
CA LEU A 84 -5.71 22.94 -2.74
C LEU A 84 -5.40 21.45 -2.71
N THR A 85 -6.31 20.66 -3.27
CA THR A 85 -6.26 19.18 -3.27
C THR A 85 -4.94 18.64 -3.83
N THR A 86 -4.35 19.33 -4.81
CA THR A 86 -3.06 18.95 -5.41
C THR A 86 -1.90 19.10 -4.43
N TRP A 87 -1.82 20.23 -3.73
CA TRP A 87 -0.76 20.51 -2.77
C TRP A 87 -0.83 19.57 -1.56
N HIS A 88 -2.03 19.36 -1.00
CA HIS A 88 -2.24 18.38 0.07
C HIS A 88 -1.83 16.96 -0.35
N ARG A 89 -2.13 16.55 -1.59
CA ARG A 89 -1.71 15.25 -2.11
C ARG A 89 -0.19 15.13 -2.25
N LEU A 90 0.50 16.20 -2.66
CA LEU A 90 1.96 16.22 -2.78
C LEU A 90 2.63 16.19 -1.41
N GLU A 91 2.15 16.99 -0.46
CA GLU A 91 2.61 16.99 0.92
C GLU A 91 2.41 15.62 1.58
N ALA A 92 1.22 15.02 1.45
CA ALA A 92 0.94 13.69 1.97
C ALA A 92 1.86 12.61 1.36
N ARG A 93 2.22 12.76 0.08
CA ARG A 93 3.19 11.87 -0.58
C ARG A 93 4.60 12.08 -0.02
N GLU A 94 5.03 13.32 0.17
CA GLU A 94 6.36 13.64 0.71
C GLU A 94 6.52 13.13 2.15
N LEU A 95 5.50 13.32 2.98
CA LEU A 95 5.43 12.76 4.33
C LEU A 95 5.53 11.23 4.33
N ARG A 96 4.82 10.56 3.42
CA ARG A 96 4.95 9.10 3.26
C ARG A 96 6.37 8.71 2.90
N LEU A 97 7.00 9.40 1.94
CA LEU A 97 8.36 9.10 1.50
C LEU A 97 9.41 9.35 2.61
N ALA A 98 9.20 10.34 3.47
CA ALA A 98 10.07 10.61 4.61
C ALA A 98 10.05 9.48 5.66
N VAL A 99 8.94 8.72 5.74
CA VAL A 99 8.75 7.61 6.68
C VAL A 99 9.06 6.24 6.04
N THR A 100 8.99 6.13 4.70
CA THR A 100 9.25 4.87 4.00
C THR A 100 10.73 4.49 4.05
N HIS A 101 11.01 3.33 4.63
CA HIS A 101 12.33 2.68 4.64
C HIS A 101 12.30 1.44 3.73
N PRO A 102 13.46 0.92 3.29
CA PRO A 102 13.50 -0.36 2.59
C PRO A 102 12.89 -1.47 3.48
N PRO A 103 12.16 -2.44 2.90
CA PRO A 103 11.49 -3.46 3.69
C PRO A 103 12.51 -4.28 4.47
N SER A 104 12.31 -4.37 5.78
CA SER A 104 13.23 -5.08 6.67
C SER A 104 12.99 -6.58 6.67
N ASN A 105 11.80 -7.01 6.26
CA ASN A 105 11.35 -8.39 6.29
C ASN A 105 10.53 -8.76 5.04
N ILE A 106 10.49 -10.04 4.68
CA ILE A 106 9.69 -10.56 3.57
C ILE A 106 8.19 -10.33 3.76
N PHE A 107 7.71 -10.31 5.01
CA PHE A 107 6.30 -9.98 5.29
C PHE A 107 5.98 -8.54 4.91
N GLU A 108 6.90 -7.60 5.13
CA GLU A 108 6.73 -6.21 4.76
C GLU A 108 6.72 -6.05 3.23
N GLU A 109 7.60 -6.77 2.53
CA GLU A 109 7.60 -6.83 1.07
C GLU A 109 6.29 -7.41 0.52
N MET A 110 5.76 -8.48 1.12
CA MET A 110 4.45 -9.03 0.76
C MET A 110 3.33 -8.03 1.01
N ILE A 111 3.36 -7.30 2.13
CA ILE A 111 2.37 -6.23 2.41
C ILE A 111 2.45 -5.17 1.30
N GLN A 112 3.65 -4.66 0.98
CA GLN A 112 3.83 -3.69 -0.09
C GLN A 112 3.32 -4.22 -1.44
N TRP A 113 3.57 -5.49 -1.78
CA TRP A 113 3.06 -6.10 -3.00
C TRP A 113 1.54 -6.29 -2.99
N THR A 114 0.93 -6.57 -1.84
CA THR A 114 -0.53 -6.63 -1.70
C THR A 114 -1.17 -5.25 -1.85
N GLU A 115 -0.57 -4.19 -1.29
CA GLU A 115 -1.04 -2.80 -1.45
C GLU A 115 -0.90 -2.31 -2.90
N GLN A 116 0.14 -2.76 -3.59
CA GLN A 116 0.36 -2.50 -5.02
C GLN A 116 -0.54 -3.35 -5.94
N GLY A 117 -1.30 -4.32 -5.41
CA GLY A 117 -2.14 -5.23 -6.20
C GLY A 117 -1.36 -6.27 -7.03
N LYS A 118 -0.09 -6.51 -6.71
CA LYS A 118 0.75 -7.55 -7.36
C LYS A 118 0.43 -8.95 -6.84
N LEU A 119 0.10 -9.04 -5.56
CA LEU A 119 -0.33 -10.28 -4.91
C LEU A 119 -1.86 -10.35 -4.85
N TRP A 120 -2.40 -11.57 -4.82
CA TRP A 120 -3.81 -11.81 -4.54
C TRP A 120 -4.16 -11.42 -3.11
N HIS A 121 -5.41 -11.00 -2.90
CA HIS A 121 -5.91 -10.74 -1.56
C HIS A 121 -6.38 -12.07 -0.96
N PHE A 122 -6.07 -12.27 0.32
CA PHE A 122 -6.47 -13.46 1.05
C PHE A 122 -7.65 -13.14 1.98
N PRO A 123 -8.62 -14.06 2.15
CA PRO A 123 -8.74 -15.37 1.49
C PRO A 123 -9.04 -15.24 -0.02
N VAL A 124 -8.51 -16.18 -0.82
CA VAL A 124 -8.62 -16.13 -2.28
C VAL A 124 -10.08 -16.17 -2.71
N ASN A 125 -10.53 -15.11 -3.38
CA ASN A 125 -11.84 -15.03 -4.01
C ASN A 125 -11.68 -15.08 -5.54
N ASN A 126 -12.32 -16.05 -6.20
CA ASN A 126 -12.27 -16.20 -7.66
C ASN A 126 -12.92 -15.03 -8.41
N GLU A 127 -13.81 -14.29 -7.75
CA GLU A 127 -14.49 -13.11 -8.32
C GLU A 127 -13.71 -11.80 -8.07
N GLN A 128 -12.48 -11.89 -7.55
CA GLN A 128 -11.65 -10.72 -7.30
C GLN A 128 -11.34 -9.98 -8.61
N GLY A 129 -11.81 -8.72 -8.70
CA GLY A 129 -11.65 -7.87 -9.88
C GLY A 129 -12.94 -7.71 -10.71
N GLN A 130 -13.97 -8.51 -10.47
CA GLN A 130 -15.26 -8.40 -11.15
C GLN A 130 -16.23 -7.45 -10.41
N VAL A 131 -15.80 -6.19 -10.24
CA VAL A 131 -16.50 -5.22 -9.38
C VAL A 131 -17.83 -4.75 -9.97
N GLU A 132 -17.90 -4.57 -11.29
CA GLU A 132 -19.09 -3.99 -11.93
C GLU A 132 -20.30 -4.92 -11.87
N GLU A 133 -20.13 -6.20 -12.19
CA GLU A 133 -21.23 -7.19 -12.13
C GLU A 133 -21.60 -7.58 -10.69
N SER A 134 -20.66 -7.50 -9.74
CA SER A 134 -20.95 -7.82 -8.32
C SER A 134 -21.99 -6.88 -7.70
N LYS A 135 -22.14 -5.66 -8.25
CA LYS A 135 -23.13 -4.68 -7.79
C LYS A 135 -24.54 -5.02 -8.30
N VAL A 136 -24.63 -5.79 -9.37
CA VAL A 136 -25.87 -6.04 -10.09
C VAL A 136 -26.59 -7.23 -9.45
N TYR A 137 -27.87 -7.05 -9.16
CA TYR A 137 -28.68 -8.13 -8.59
C TYR A 137 -29.07 -9.16 -9.65
N PHE A 138 -29.19 -10.43 -9.26
CA PHE A 138 -29.45 -11.53 -10.22
C PHE A 138 -30.76 -11.35 -11.00
N THR A 139 -31.73 -10.61 -10.45
CA THR A 139 -33.02 -10.36 -11.10
C THR A 139 -32.85 -9.65 -12.44
N GLU A 140 -31.85 -8.78 -12.57
CA GLU A 140 -31.58 -8.07 -13.82
C GLU A 140 -31.00 -9.00 -14.90
N HIS A 141 -30.28 -10.05 -14.49
CA HIS A 141 -29.76 -11.05 -15.40
C HIS A 141 -30.81 -12.07 -15.85
N VAL A 142 -31.80 -12.36 -14.99
CA VAL A 142 -32.80 -13.41 -15.21
C VAL A 142 -34.09 -12.86 -15.83
N PHE A 143 -34.58 -11.72 -15.35
CA PHE A 143 -35.90 -11.16 -15.71
C PHE A 143 -35.80 -10.05 -16.76
N LEU A 144 -35.47 -10.44 -17.99
CA LEU A 144 -35.32 -9.53 -19.13
C LEU A 144 -36.65 -9.11 -19.78
N GLU A 145 -37.78 -9.73 -19.38
CA GLU A 145 -39.09 -9.53 -20.00
C GLU A 145 -39.60 -8.09 -19.89
N HIS A 146 -39.21 -7.37 -18.83
CA HIS A 146 -39.56 -5.96 -18.62
C HIS A 146 -39.09 -5.06 -19.76
N HIS A 147 -37.97 -5.40 -20.41
CA HIS A 147 -37.42 -4.64 -21.53
C HIS A 147 -38.10 -4.95 -22.88
N LEU A 148 -38.93 -5.99 -22.95
CA LEU A 148 -39.67 -6.37 -24.17
C LEU A 148 -41.03 -5.69 -24.28
N GLU A 149 -41.69 -5.41 -23.15
CA GLU A 149 -43.06 -4.85 -23.13
C GLU A 149 -43.24 -3.51 -23.88
N PRO A 150 -42.24 -2.60 -23.96
CA PRO A 150 -42.42 -1.31 -24.62
C PRO A 150 -42.68 -1.40 -26.13
N TRP A 151 -42.12 -2.41 -26.82
CA TRP A 151 -42.09 -2.46 -28.29
C TRP A 151 -42.62 -3.77 -28.88
N CYS A 152 -42.58 -4.88 -28.13
CA CYS A 152 -42.95 -6.19 -28.62
C CYS A 152 -44.48 -6.43 -28.50
N PRO A 153 -45.16 -6.93 -29.55
CA PRO A 153 -46.57 -7.32 -29.46
C PRO A 153 -46.82 -8.35 -28.34
N LYS A 154 -47.95 -8.24 -27.63
CA LYS A 154 -48.31 -9.18 -26.53
C LYS A 154 -48.58 -10.62 -27.00
N LYS A 155 -48.94 -10.79 -28.28
CA LYS A 155 -49.21 -12.09 -28.90
C LYS A 155 -48.62 -12.10 -30.30
N GLY A 156 -48.02 -13.22 -30.68
CA GLY A 156 -47.51 -13.43 -32.03
C GLY A 156 -46.21 -14.25 -32.08
N PRO A 157 -45.75 -14.62 -33.29
CA PRO A 157 -44.50 -15.36 -33.48
C PRO A 157 -43.27 -14.55 -33.05
N VAL A 158 -43.30 -13.22 -33.21
CA VAL A 158 -42.23 -12.32 -32.77
C VAL A 158 -42.07 -12.37 -31.24
N ARG A 159 -43.19 -12.41 -30.50
CA ARG A 159 -43.17 -12.53 -29.04
C ARG A 159 -42.56 -13.86 -28.61
N HIS A 160 -42.98 -14.96 -29.23
CA HIS A 160 -42.44 -16.28 -28.94
C HIS A 160 -40.95 -16.38 -29.23
N PHE A 161 -40.49 -15.78 -30.33
CA PHE A 161 -39.07 -15.71 -30.65
C PHE A 161 -38.29 -14.89 -29.62
N MET A 162 -38.78 -13.71 -29.24
CA MET A 162 -38.11 -12.86 -28.26
C MET A 162 -38.10 -13.50 -26.85
N GLU A 163 -39.13 -14.25 -26.48
CA GLU A 163 -39.14 -15.04 -25.24
C GLU A 163 -38.00 -16.08 -25.24
N LEU A 164 -37.78 -16.78 -26.36
CA LEU A 164 -36.65 -17.71 -26.49
C LEU A 164 -35.30 -17.00 -26.41
N VAL A 165 -35.17 -15.82 -27.02
CA VAL A 165 -33.96 -14.99 -26.91
C VAL A 165 -33.72 -14.59 -25.45
N CYS A 166 -34.74 -14.13 -24.75
CA CYS A 166 -34.64 -13.79 -23.32
C CYS A 166 -34.29 -15.00 -22.45
N VAL A 167 -34.85 -16.18 -22.71
CA VAL A 167 -34.48 -17.43 -22.02
C VAL A 167 -33.03 -17.85 -22.33
N GLY A 168 -32.55 -17.61 -23.55
CA GLY A 168 -31.15 -17.85 -23.91
C GLY A 168 -30.20 -16.89 -23.20
N LEU A 169 -30.55 -15.61 -23.15
CA LEU A 169 -29.76 -14.58 -22.47
C LEU A 169 -29.76 -14.74 -20.95
N SER A 170 -30.86 -15.18 -20.35
CA SER A 170 -30.94 -15.39 -18.89
C SER A 170 -30.06 -16.54 -18.41
N LYS A 171 -29.86 -17.55 -19.24
CA LYS A 171 -29.00 -18.71 -18.95
C LYS A 171 -27.51 -18.46 -19.21
N ASN A 172 -27.13 -17.30 -19.74
CA ASN A 172 -25.74 -17.00 -20.08
C ASN A 172 -24.99 -16.32 -18.91
N PRO A 173 -23.96 -16.96 -18.33
CA PRO A 173 -23.14 -16.39 -17.26
C PRO A 173 -22.00 -15.49 -17.75
N TYR A 174 -21.67 -15.52 -19.05
CA TYR A 174 -20.49 -14.84 -19.61
C TYR A 174 -20.80 -13.43 -20.14
N ILE A 175 -22.07 -13.01 -20.11
CA ILE A 175 -22.54 -11.76 -20.69
C ILE A 175 -23.08 -10.85 -19.59
N THR A 176 -22.63 -9.59 -19.61
CA THR A 176 -23.07 -8.50 -18.71
C THR A 176 -24.52 -8.08 -18.99
N VAL A 177 -25.20 -7.48 -18.01
CA VAL A 177 -26.57 -6.96 -18.23
C VAL A 177 -26.62 -5.96 -19.39
N GLN A 178 -25.63 -5.07 -19.47
CA GLN A 178 -25.54 -4.06 -20.54
C GLN A 178 -25.52 -4.72 -21.92
N MET A 179 -24.72 -5.76 -22.10
CA MET A 179 -24.61 -6.47 -23.37
C MET A 179 -25.88 -7.27 -23.69
N LYS A 180 -26.61 -7.77 -22.68
CA LYS A 180 -27.95 -8.36 -22.88
C LYS A 180 -28.96 -7.33 -23.39
N LEU A 181 -28.95 -6.12 -22.83
CA LEU A 181 -29.84 -5.02 -23.25
C LEU A 181 -29.51 -4.54 -24.67
N GLU A 182 -28.23 -4.41 -25.00
CA GLU A 182 -27.77 -4.09 -26.35
C GLU A 182 -28.27 -5.11 -27.37
N HIS A 183 -28.21 -6.40 -27.03
CA HIS A 183 -28.71 -7.45 -27.90
C HIS A 183 -30.23 -7.36 -28.12
N ILE A 184 -31.01 -7.04 -27.08
CA ILE A 184 -32.46 -6.81 -27.20
C ILE A 184 -32.74 -5.57 -28.07
N ASN A 185 -32.01 -4.49 -27.88
CA ASN A 185 -32.15 -3.26 -28.68
C ASN A 185 -31.75 -3.48 -30.14
N TRP A 186 -30.79 -4.35 -30.41
CA TRP A 186 -30.45 -4.74 -31.77
C TRP A 186 -31.64 -5.40 -32.48
N PHE A 187 -32.34 -6.31 -31.81
CA PHE A 187 -33.56 -6.92 -32.36
C PHE A 187 -34.67 -5.91 -32.59
N HIS A 188 -34.85 -4.95 -31.67
CA HIS A 188 -35.82 -3.88 -31.84
C HIS A 188 -35.58 -3.12 -33.17
N ASN A 189 -34.35 -2.65 -33.37
CA ASN A 189 -33.98 -1.91 -34.58
C ASN A 189 -34.12 -2.77 -35.84
N TYR A 190 -33.74 -4.05 -35.76
CA TYR A 190 -33.88 -5.00 -36.87
C TYR A 190 -35.34 -5.19 -37.30
N PHE A 191 -36.27 -5.34 -36.34
CA PHE A 191 -37.69 -5.48 -36.64
C PHE A 191 -38.32 -4.18 -37.14
N GLU A 192 -37.80 -3.03 -36.72
CA GLU A 192 -38.22 -1.72 -37.23
C GLU A 192 -37.85 -1.55 -38.71
N GLU A 193 -36.62 -1.91 -39.10
CA GLU A 193 -36.18 -1.90 -40.49
C GLU A 193 -36.96 -2.87 -41.38
N LYS A 194 -37.35 -4.04 -40.83
CA LYS A 194 -38.05 -5.11 -41.57
C LYS A 194 -39.56 -5.13 -41.36
N LYS A 195 -40.13 -4.05 -40.84
CA LYS A 195 -41.57 -3.95 -40.52
C LYS A 195 -42.49 -4.24 -41.70
N GLN A 196 -42.10 -3.86 -42.92
CA GLN A 196 -42.88 -4.13 -44.13
C GLN A 196 -43.06 -5.64 -44.36
N ILE A 197 -41.97 -6.40 -44.26
CA ILE A 197 -41.99 -7.87 -44.42
C ILE A 197 -42.81 -8.54 -43.30
N LEU A 198 -42.74 -8.00 -42.08
CA LEU A 198 -43.50 -8.53 -40.94
C LEU A 198 -45.01 -8.27 -41.07
N GLN A 199 -45.41 -7.20 -41.75
CA GLN A 199 -46.81 -6.92 -42.08
C GLN A 199 -47.29 -7.85 -43.19
N ASP A 200 -46.49 -8.04 -44.24
CA ASP A 200 -46.83 -8.94 -45.36
C ASP A 200 -46.99 -10.40 -44.93
N THR A 201 -46.21 -10.83 -43.93
CA THR A 201 -46.26 -12.18 -43.35
C THR A 201 -47.31 -12.35 -42.26
N GLY A 202 -48.02 -11.28 -41.87
CA GLY A 202 -49.01 -11.31 -40.79
C GLY A 202 -48.43 -11.56 -39.39
N ALA A 203 -47.12 -11.43 -39.21
CA ALA A 203 -46.42 -11.68 -37.95
C ALA A 203 -46.66 -10.58 -36.91
N ILE A 204 -47.01 -9.37 -37.37
CA ILE A 204 -47.49 -8.25 -36.55
C ILE A 204 -48.93 -7.99 -36.95
N PRO A 205 -49.88 -7.89 -36.00
CA PRO A 205 -51.27 -7.55 -36.34
C PRO A 205 -51.27 -6.20 -37.07
N ALA A 206 -51.83 -6.18 -38.28
CA ALA A 206 -52.07 -4.94 -39.00
C ALA A 206 -52.89 -4.01 -38.09
N LEU A 207 -52.53 -2.72 -38.05
CA LEU A 207 -53.21 -1.67 -37.26
C LEU A 207 -54.70 -1.49 -37.64
N SER A 208 -55.27 -2.31 -38.52
CA SER A 208 -56.63 -2.23 -39.06
C SER A 208 -57.71 -2.96 -38.27
N ASP A 209 -57.40 -3.85 -37.31
CA ASP A 209 -58.43 -4.66 -36.62
C ASP A 209 -59.02 -4.01 -35.36
N LYS A 210 -58.83 -2.70 -35.18
CA LYS A 210 -59.64 -1.89 -34.26
C LYS A 210 -60.75 -1.17 -35.03
N LYS A 211 -61.66 -1.93 -35.67
CA LYS A 211 -62.97 -1.42 -36.05
C LYS A 211 -64.04 -2.00 -35.11
N GLU A 212 -64.57 -1.10 -34.29
CA GLU A 212 -65.97 -1.03 -33.87
C GLU A 212 -66.59 -2.31 -33.30
N THR A 213 -66.53 -2.44 -31.97
CA THR A 213 -67.62 -3.06 -31.22
C THR A 213 -68.33 -1.96 -30.43
N ILE A 214 -69.32 -1.36 -31.07
CA ILE A 214 -70.33 -0.53 -30.40
C ILE A 214 -71.28 -1.52 -29.71
N PRO A 215 -71.43 -1.53 -28.38
CA PRO A 215 -72.51 -2.26 -27.75
C PRO A 215 -73.82 -1.51 -28.01
N GLY A 216 -74.62 -2.06 -28.93
CA GLY A 216 -75.97 -1.62 -29.19
C GLY A 216 -76.85 -1.75 -27.95
N ASP A 217 -77.37 -0.59 -27.54
CA ASP A 217 -78.78 -0.31 -27.28
C ASP A 217 -79.64 -1.47 -26.75
N ILE A 218 -79.90 -1.46 -25.43
CA ILE A 218 -81.12 -2.02 -24.86
C ILE A 218 -81.60 -1.07 -23.76
N THR A 219 -82.64 -0.29 -24.06
CA THR A 219 -83.63 0.23 -23.11
C THR A 219 -85.02 -0.05 -23.67
N PRO A 220 -86.10 -0.01 -22.86
CA PRO A 220 -86.19 0.24 -21.42
C PRO A 220 -86.50 -0.99 -20.56
#